data_AF-A0A834B403-F1
#
_entry.id   AF-A0A834B403-F1
#
_cell.length_a   1.000
_cell.length_b   1.000
_cell.length_c   1.000
_cell.angle_alpha   90.00
_cell.angle_beta   90.00
_cell.angle_gamma   90.00
#
_symmetry.space_group_name_H-M   'P 1'
#
loop_
_entity.id
_entity.type
_entity.pdbx_description
1 polymer ?
#
loop_
_entity_poly.entity_id
_entity_poly.type
_entity_poly.pdbx_seq_one_letter_code
_entity_poly.pdbx_strand_id
1 'polypeptide(L)'
;MTVPRKSDLFQEDLYPSTAGPDAALTAEEWLGGRDAGPLLISLKDGYVPPKSRELRVNRGLDTGRRRTAPETSGTPSSDVVSRLEEEMKKLQATVQELQKRLDRLEETVQAK
;
A
#
# COMPACT_ATOMS: atom_id res chain seq x y z
N MET A 1 23.23 18.49 20.78
CA MET A 1 24.04 19.72 20.80
C MET A 1 23.16 20.83 21.32
N THR A 2 23.48 21.46 22.45
CA THR A 2 22.68 22.54 23.06
C THR A 2 23.48 23.84 23.04
N VAL A 3 22.81 24.96 22.77
CA VAL A 3 23.44 26.28 22.82
C VAL A 3 23.68 26.65 24.29
N PRO A 4 24.90 26.96 24.73
CA PRO A 4 25.15 27.35 26.12
C PRO A 4 24.34 28.60 26.47
N ARG A 5 23.50 28.52 27.51
CA ARG A 5 22.64 29.62 27.98
C ARG A 5 22.73 29.74 29.49
N LYS A 6 22.51 30.96 29.99
CA LYS A 6 22.58 31.30 31.43
C LYS A 6 21.28 30.99 32.19
N SER A 7 20.15 30.84 31.50
CA SER A 7 18.83 30.61 32.11
C SER A 7 18.21 29.28 31.66
N ASP A 8 17.50 28.64 32.59
CA ASP A 8 16.69 27.42 32.36
C ASP A 8 15.27 27.73 31.83
N LEU A 9 14.99 29.01 31.52
CA LEU A 9 13.72 29.45 30.94
C LEU A 9 13.63 29.06 29.46
N PHE A 10 12.39 28.97 28.95
CA PHE A 10 12.12 28.80 27.52
C PHE A 10 12.81 29.89 26.68
N GLN A 11 13.58 29.46 25.67
CA GLN A 11 14.38 30.34 24.82
C GLN A 11 13.63 30.58 23.49
N GLU A 12 12.88 31.68 23.39
CA GLU A 12 12.04 31.97 22.21
C GLU A 12 12.84 32.09 20.91
N ASP A 13 14.10 32.50 20.99
CA ASP A 13 14.99 32.62 19.84
C ASP A 13 15.50 31.27 19.30
N LEU A 14 15.54 30.24 20.15
CA LEU A 14 15.89 28.87 19.73
C LEU A 14 14.68 28.09 19.21
N TYR A 15 13.48 28.50 19.62
CA TYR A 15 12.22 27.80 19.32
C TYR A 15 11.23 28.75 18.64
N PRO A 16 11.48 29.15 17.37
CA PRO A 16 10.50 29.88 16.60
C PRO A 16 9.23 29.03 16.40
N SER A 17 8.14 29.67 16.00
CA SER A 17 6.89 28.96 15.69
C SER A 17 7.13 27.88 14.64
N THR A 18 6.71 26.66 14.93
CA THR A 18 7.01 25.46 14.15
C THR A 18 5.73 24.81 13.61
N ALA A 19 5.86 23.96 12.59
CA ALA A 19 4.71 23.25 12.03
C ALA A 19 4.01 22.38 13.08
N GLY A 20 2.70 22.58 13.24
CA GLY A 20 1.85 21.82 14.13
C GLY A 20 1.27 20.55 13.49
N PRO A 21 0.52 19.76 14.26
CA PRO A 21 -0.05 18.48 13.80
C PRO A 21 -1.29 18.65 12.89
N ASP A 22 -1.93 19.82 12.90
CA ASP A 22 -3.13 20.09 12.12
C ASP A 22 -2.74 20.44 10.67
N ALA A 23 -3.35 19.76 9.70
CA ALA A 23 -3.15 20.04 8.29
C ALA A 23 -3.77 21.39 7.88
N ALA A 24 -3.05 22.17 7.09
CA ALA A 24 -3.51 23.48 6.61
C ALA A 24 -4.59 23.38 5.52
N LEU A 25 -4.60 22.29 4.75
CA LEU A 25 -5.54 22.05 3.65
C LEU A 25 -6.04 20.61 3.67
N THR A 26 -7.23 20.39 3.11
CA THR A 26 -7.69 19.05 2.76
C THR A 26 -7.02 18.57 1.46
N ALA A 27 -7.11 17.26 1.20
CA ALA A 27 -6.56 16.67 -0.02
C ALA A 27 -7.21 17.25 -1.28
N GLU A 28 -8.52 17.51 -1.24
CA GLU A 28 -9.30 18.06 -2.34
C GLU A 28 -8.93 19.52 -2.63
N GLU A 29 -8.67 20.32 -1.59
CA GLU A 29 -8.25 21.71 -1.74
C GLU A 29 -6.87 21.80 -2.39
N TRP A 30 -5.92 20.96 -1.93
CA TRP A 30 -4.59 20.91 -2.52
C TRP A 30 -4.63 20.40 -3.96
N LEU A 31 -5.40 19.34 -4.24
CA LEU A 31 -5.58 18.83 -5.60
C LEU A 31 -6.30 19.84 -6.51
N GLY A 32 -7.15 20.69 -5.94
CA GLY A 32 -7.77 21.83 -6.61
C GLY A 32 -6.80 22.99 -6.92
N GLY A 33 -5.52 22.85 -6.59
CA GLY A 33 -4.46 23.81 -6.88
C GLY A 33 -4.26 24.88 -5.82
N ARG A 34 -4.80 24.70 -4.59
CA ARG A 34 -4.50 25.60 -3.48
C ARG A 34 -3.20 25.19 -2.79
N ASP A 35 -2.37 26.18 -2.50
CA ASP A 35 -1.17 26.02 -1.68
C ASP A 35 -1.33 26.77 -0.35
N ALA A 36 -0.90 26.14 0.73
CA ALA A 36 -0.84 26.77 2.06
C ALA A 36 0.37 26.24 2.84
N GLY A 37 1.02 27.13 3.59
CA GLY A 37 2.06 26.75 4.54
C GLY A 37 1.47 25.99 5.75
N PRO A 38 2.33 25.35 6.56
CA PRO A 38 1.88 24.62 7.74
C PRO A 38 1.25 25.55 8.78
N LEU A 39 0.29 25.03 9.55
CA LEU A 39 -0.27 25.74 10.70
C LEU A 39 0.78 25.77 11.81
N LEU A 40 1.28 26.96 12.15
CA LEU A 40 2.37 27.11 13.11
C LEU A 40 1.86 27.08 14.56
N ILE A 41 2.63 26.46 15.44
CA ILE A 41 2.41 26.39 16.89
C ILE A 41 3.65 26.87 17.66
N SER A 42 3.43 27.35 18.88
CA SER A 42 4.51 27.67 19.83
C SER A 42 4.82 26.45 20.69
N LEU A 43 6.11 26.15 20.89
CA LEU A 43 6.53 25.09 21.81
C LEU A 43 6.56 25.56 23.28
N LYS A 44 6.27 26.84 23.54
CA LYS A 44 6.28 27.42 24.89
C LYS A 44 5.25 26.75 25.81
N ASP A 45 4.11 26.35 25.26
CA ASP A 45 3.00 25.74 26.01
C ASP A 45 3.20 24.22 26.20
N GLY A 46 4.32 23.66 25.71
CA GLY A 46 4.64 22.25 25.80
C GLY A 46 3.86 21.39 24.79
N TYR A 47 3.65 20.12 25.14
CA TYR A 47 2.98 19.17 24.25
C TYR A 47 1.48 19.43 24.18
N VAL A 48 1.00 19.73 22.98
CA VAL A 48 -0.43 19.82 22.67
C VAL A 48 -0.84 18.57 21.90
N PRO A 49 -1.72 17.71 22.46
CA PRO A 49 -2.15 16.50 21.77
C PRO A 49 -2.93 16.86 20.50
N PRO A 50 -2.73 16.11 19.39
CA PRO A 50 -3.53 16.29 18.18
C PRO A 50 -5.01 16.11 18.48
N LYS A 51 -5.87 16.92 17.84
CA LYS A 51 -7.32 16.69 17.88
C LYS A 51 -7.58 15.32 17.25
N SER A 52 -8.23 14.42 17.99
CA SER A 52 -8.56 13.07 17.50
C SER A 52 -9.36 13.18 16.21
N ARG A 53 -8.71 12.87 15.09
CA ARG A 53 -9.34 12.74 13.79
C ARG A 53 -9.22 11.27 13.42
N GLU A 54 -10.35 10.58 13.40
CA GLU A 54 -10.39 9.18 12.97
C GLU A 54 -9.88 9.09 11.52
N LEU A 55 -8.80 8.34 11.32
CA LEU A 55 -8.30 8.03 9.99
C LEU A 55 -9.26 7.06 9.31
N ARG A 56 -10.17 7.60 8.50
CA ARG A 56 -11.09 6.81 7.68
C ARG A 56 -10.50 6.66 6.28
N VAL A 57 -10.21 5.42 5.89
CA VAL A 57 -9.68 5.09 4.57
C VAL A 57 -10.82 4.73 3.63
N ASN A 58 -11.02 5.52 2.59
CA ASN A 58 -11.97 5.20 1.52
C ASN A 58 -11.28 4.31 0.47
N ARG A 59 -11.49 2.99 0.55
CA ARG A 59 -10.94 2.00 -0.42
C ARG A 59 -11.44 2.17 -1.86
N GLY A 60 -12.36 3.10 -2.13
CA GLY A 60 -12.92 3.34 -3.46
C GLY A 60 -12.01 4.11 -4.41
N LEU A 61 -10.95 4.76 -3.92
CA LEU A 61 -10.08 5.62 -4.73
C LEU A 61 -8.97 4.87 -5.47
N ASP A 62 -8.74 3.59 -5.15
CA ASP A 62 -7.67 2.77 -5.75
C ASP A 62 -7.99 2.27 -7.18
N THR A 63 -9.21 2.52 -7.67
CA THR A 63 -9.64 2.02 -8.99
C THR A 63 -9.09 2.81 -10.17
N GLY A 64 -8.54 4.03 -9.95
CA GLY A 64 -8.15 4.95 -11.02
C GLY A 64 -6.66 5.03 -11.36
N ARG A 65 -5.77 4.38 -10.61
CA ARG A 65 -4.30 4.56 -10.78
C ARG A 65 -3.53 3.26 -10.79
N ARG A 66 -3.88 2.33 -11.68
CA ARG A 66 -3.01 1.19 -12.01
C ARG A 66 -1.90 1.64 -12.96
N ARG A 67 -0.93 2.41 -12.45
CA ARG A 67 0.39 2.59 -13.07
C ARG A 67 1.35 1.58 -12.45
N THR A 68 1.62 0.52 -13.21
CA THR A 68 2.80 -0.36 -13.19
C THR A 68 3.72 -0.25 -11.96
N ALA A 69 3.49 -1.09 -10.95
CA ALA A 69 4.53 -1.58 -10.05
C ALA A 69 4.12 -2.98 -9.54
N PRO A 70 5.02 -3.97 -9.57
CA PRO A 70 4.76 -5.28 -8.98
C PRO A 70 5.07 -5.20 -7.49
N GLU A 71 4.18 -5.63 -6.61
CA GLU A 71 4.55 -6.30 -5.37
C GLU A 71 3.33 -7.01 -4.78
N THR A 72 3.65 -8.11 -4.13
CA THR A 72 2.81 -9.19 -3.63
C THR A 72 1.98 -8.78 -2.41
N SER A 73 0.68 -9.08 -2.44
CA SER A 73 -0.21 -9.40 -1.31
C SER A 73 -1.61 -8.84 -1.56
N GLY A 74 -2.49 -9.70 -2.05
CA GLY A 74 -3.89 -9.36 -2.29
C GLY A 74 -4.49 -10.50 -3.08
N THR A 75 -5.58 -11.05 -2.55
CA THR A 75 -6.39 -12.10 -3.17
C THR A 75 -6.34 -12.03 -4.70
N PRO A 76 -5.96 -13.12 -5.40
CA PRO A 76 -5.93 -13.10 -6.86
C PRO A 76 -7.30 -12.68 -7.36
N SER A 77 -7.32 -11.67 -8.24
CA SER A 77 -8.53 -11.20 -8.90
C SER A 77 -9.26 -12.41 -9.50
N SER A 78 -10.60 -12.42 -9.43
CA SER A 78 -11.43 -13.54 -9.91
C SER A 78 -11.04 -13.98 -11.33
N ASP A 79 -10.68 -13.04 -12.20
CA ASP A 79 -10.22 -13.33 -13.57
C ASP A 79 -8.92 -14.12 -13.62
N VAL A 80 -8.01 -13.87 -12.68
CA VAL A 80 -6.74 -14.60 -12.55
C VAL A 80 -7.00 -16.02 -12.04
N VAL A 81 -7.91 -16.17 -11.06
CA VAL A 81 -8.29 -17.49 -10.55
C VAL A 81 -8.95 -18.34 -11.64
N SER A 82 -9.90 -17.78 -12.40
CA SER A 82 -10.55 -18.50 -13.49
C SER A 82 -9.58 -18.97 -14.58
N ARG A 83 -8.60 -18.12 -14.95
CA ARG A 83 -7.56 -18.52 -15.91
C ARG A 83 -6.67 -19.64 -15.38
N LEU A 84 -6.28 -19.58 -14.10
CA LEU A 84 -5.51 -20.66 -13.48
C LEU A 84 -6.29 -21.98 -13.43
N GLU A 85 -7.60 -21.92 -13.16
CA GLU A 85 -8.46 -23.12 -13.17
C GLU A 85 -8.57 -23.75 -14.56
N GLU A 86 -8.68 -22.95 -15.61
CA GLU A 86 -8.68 -23.43 -17.00
C GLU A 86 -7.35 -24.09 -17.36
N GLU A 87 -6.22 -23.48 -16.99
CA GLU A 87 -4.90 -24.07 -17.21
C GLU A 87 -4.71 -25.37 -16.43
N MET A 88 -5.17 -25.44 -15.18
CA MET A 88 -5.14 -26.66 -14.38
C MET A 88 -5.96 -27.79 -15.02
N LYS A 89 -7.16 -27.50 -15.52
CA LYS A 89 -7.99 -28.48 -16.25
C LYS A 89 -7.30 -28.95 -17.54
N LYS A 90 -6.70 -28.03 -18.29
CA LYS A 90 -5.96 -28.37 -19.51
C LYS A 90 -4.77 -29.26 -19.21
N LEU A 91 -4.01 -28.94 -18.17
CA LEU A 91 -2.84 -29.73 -17.76
C LEU A 91 -3.27 -31.14 -17.31
N GLN A 92 -4.34 -31.25 -16.54
CA GLN A 92 -4.93 -32.54 -16.16
C GLN A 92 -5.34 -33.38 -17.37
N ALA A 93 -5.98 -32.77 -18.37
CA ALA A 93 -6.36 -33.48 -19.61
C ALA A 93 -5.13 -34.00 -20.37
N THR A 94 -4.06 -33.19 -20.45
CA THR A 94 -2.81 -33.65 -21.10
C THR A 94 -2.16 -34.80 -20.35
N VAL A 95 -2.15 -34.77 -19.01
CA VAL A 95 -1.61 -35.87 -18.20
C VAL A 95 -2.41 -37.16 -18.41
N GLN A 96 -3.74 -37.08 -18.46
CA GLN A 96 -4.59 -38.24 -18.73
C GLN A 96 -4.35 -38.83 -20.13
N GLU A 97 -4.15 -37.98 -21.13
CA GLU A 97 -3.86 -38.44 -22.49
C GLU A 97 -2.48 -39.10 -22.58
N LEU A 98 -1.48 -38.54 -21.91
CA LEU A 98 -0.15 -39.14 -21.83
C LEU A 98 -0.19 -40.49 -21.10
N GLN A 99 -0.97 -40.62 -20.03
CA GLN A 99 -1.17 -41.89 -19.34
C GLN A 99 -1.76 -42.96 -20.28
N LYS A 100 -2.82 -42.63 -21.03
CA LYS A 100 -3.41 -43.55 -22.01
C LYS A 100 -2.43 -43.97 -23.11
N ARG A 101 -1.57 -43.05 -23.57
CA ARG A 101 -0.54 -43.39 -24.55
C ARG A 101 0.51 -44.33 -23.95
N LEU A 102 0.88 -44.13 -22.70
CA LEU A 102 1.78 -45.03 -21.97
C LEU A 102 1.18 -46.42 -21.87
N ASP A 103 -0.07 -46.54 -21.39
CA ASP A 103 -0.75 -47.83 -21.23
C ASP A 103 -0.81 -48.60 -22.57
N ARG A 104 -1.17 -47.92 -23.67
CA ARG A 104 -1.18 -48.50 -25.02
C ARG A 104 0.20 -48.97 -25.47
N LEU A 105 1.24 -48.18 -25.20
CA LEU A 105 2.61 -48.54 -25.56
C LEU A 105 3.07 -49.76 -24.77
N GLU A 106 2.77 -49.81 -23.47
CA GLU A 106 3.06 -50.96 -22.61
C GLU A 106 2.36 -52.23 -23.13
N GLU A 107 1.07 -52.16 -23.50
CA GLU A 107 0.35 -53.27 -24.13
C GLU A 107 1.03 -53.76 -25.42
N THR A 108 1.45 -52.84 -26.30
CA THR A 108 2.13 -53.21 -27.55
C THR A 108 3.52 -53.81 -27.36
N VAL A 109 4.23 -53.40 -26.31
CA VAL A 109 5.53 -53.97 -25.94
C VAL A 109 5.36 -55.35 -25.30
N GLN A 110 4.35 -55.53 -24.46
CA GLN A 110 4.05 -56.80 -23.79
C GLN A 110 3.54 -57.88 -24.75
N ALA A 111 2.89 -57.47 -25.86
CA ALA A 111 2.33 -58.36 -26.87
C ALA A 111 3.34 -58.88 -27.92
N LYS A 112 4.62 -58.50 -27.81
CA LYS A 112 5.69 -58.85 -28.75
C LYS A 112 6.77 -59.70 -28.08
#